data_AF-A0A0F9NTB4-F1
#
_entry.id   AF-A0A0F9NTB4-F1
#
_cell.length_a   1.000
_cell.length_b   1.000
_cell.length_c   1.000
_cell.angle_alpha   90.00
_cell.angle_beta   90.00
_cell.angle_gamma   90.00
#
_symmetry.space_group_name_H-M   'P 1'
#
loop_
_entity.id
_entity.type
_entity.pdbx_description
1 polymer ?
#
loop_
_entity_poly.entity_id
_entity_poly.type
_entity_poly.pdbx_seq_one_letter_code
_entity_poly.pdbx_strand_id
1 'polypeptide(L)' 'MSNTELPNTAPNAEKQTGIIAYFANNSVAANLMMIFIVVMGIISFLNIQ' A
#
# COMPACT_ATOMS: atom_id res chain seq x y z
N MET A 1 31.50 -23.64 -27.68
CA MET A 1 30.54 -23.55 -26.57
C MET A 1 30.35 -22.08 -26.26
N SER A 2 29.26 -21.47 -26.76
CA SER A 2 28.86 -20.13 -26.33
C SER A 2 28.16 -20.25 -24.99
N ASN A 3 28.63 -19.50 -24.00
CA ASN A 3 27.93 -19.39 -22.72
C ASN A 3 26.63 -18.63 -22.98
N THR A 4 25.50 -19.34 -22.97
CA THR A 4 24.18 -18.74 -22.94
C THR A 4 23.95 -18.26 -21.51
N GLU A 5 24.52 -17.12 -21.17
CA GLU A 5 24.19 -16.40 -19.94
C GLU A 5 22.75 -15.89 -20.12
N LEU A 6 21.78 -16.56 -19.49
CA LEU A 6 20.45 -15.99 -19.32
C LEU A 6 20.64 -14.62 -18.64
N PRO A 7 20.03 -13.54 -19.15
CA PRO A 7 20.05 -12.28 -18.42
C PRO A 7 19.40 -12.54 -17.07
N ASN A 8 20.18 -12.38 -15.98
CA ASN A 8 19.66 -12.32 -14.63
C ASN A 8 18.88 -11.01 -14.47
N THR A 9 17.76 -10.93 -15.16
CA THR A 9 16.73 -9.93 -14.91
C THR A 9 15.79 -10.58 -13.92
N ALA A 10 16.20 -10.62 -12.64
CA ALA A 10 15.23 -10.65 -11.57
C ALA A 10 14.20 -9.56 -11.92
N PRO A 11 12.89 -9.87 -11.95
CA PRO A 11 11.89 -8.88 -12.27
C PRO A 11 12.12 -7.75 -11.27
N ASN A 12 12.56 -6.60 -11.76
CA ASN A 12 12.63 -5.38 -10.97
C ASN A 12 11.18 -5.14 -10.59
N ALA A 13 10.79 -5.61 -9.40
CA ALA A 13 9.45 -5.48 -8.90
C ALA A 13 9.17 -4.00 -8.93
N GLU A 14 8.42 -3.57 -9.94
CA GLU A 14 8.22 -2.17 -10.26
C GLU A 14 7.78 -1.53 -8.95
N LYS A 15 8.66 -0.67 -8.40
CA LYS A 15 8.41 -0.06 -7.12
C LYS A 15 7.14 0.75 -7.33
N GLN A 16 6.02 0.23 -6.85
CA GLN A 16 4.75 0.91 -6.94
C GLN A 16 4.95 2.20 -6.14
N THR A 17 5.15 3.31 -6.85
CA THR A 17 5.34 4.62 -6.25
C THR A 17 4.03 5.36 -6.46
N GLY A 18 3.34 5.64 -5.36
CA GLY A 18 2.06 6.33 -5.38
C GLY A 18 1.58 6.58 -3.96
N ILE A 19 0.57 7.44 -3.81
CA ILE A 19 -0.02 7.76 -2.50
C ILE A 19 -0.49 6.47 -1.80
N ILE A 20 -1.07 5.54 -2.55
CA ILE A 20 -1.54 4.25 -2.04
C ILE A 20 -0.36 3.37 -1.59
N ALA A 21 0.75 3.41 -2.32
CA ALA A 21 1.95 2.65 -1.97
C ALA A 21 2.63 3.15 -0.70
N TYR A 22 2.50 4.43 -0.35
CA TYR A 22 2.96 4.96 0.93
C TYR A 22 2.26 4.28 2.12
N PHE A 23 0.95 4.05 1.99
CA PHE A 23 0.18 3.30 2.99
C PHE A 23 0.46 1.79 2.90
N ALA A 24 0.65 1.23 1.71
CA ALA A 24 0.91 -0.19 1.53
C ALA A 24 2.30 -0.63 2.04
N ASN A 25 3.33 0.24 1.95
CA ASN A 25 4.70 -0.06 2.41
C ASN A 25 4.90 0.14 3.92
N ASN A 26 3.91 0.66 4.64
CA ASN A 26 3.98 0.83 6.09
C ASN A 26 2.65 0.43 6.74
N SER A 27 2.65 -0.72 7.42
CA SER A 27 1.48 -1.27 8.10
C SER A 27 0.85 -0.29 9.10
N VAL A 28 1.64 0.59 9.72
CA VAL A 28 1.12 1.59 10.66
C VAL A 28 0.28 2.64 9.93
N ALA A 29 0.76 3.12 8.78
CA ALA A 29 0.05 4.11 7.98
C ALA A 29 -1.27 3.54 7.43
N ALA A 30 -1.27 2.28 6.98
CA ALA A 30 -2.48 1.58 6.55
C ALA A 30 -3.50 1.42 7.71
N ASN A 31 -3.05 0.99 8.89
CA ASN A 31 -3.93 0.84 10.04
C ASN A 31 -4.53 2.17 10.50
N LEU A 32 -3.74 3.24 10.49
CA LEU A 32 -4.22 4.57 10.87
C LEU A 32 -5.31 5.06 9.92
N MET A 33 -5.18 4.79 8.62
CA MET A 33 -6.23 5.08 7.64
C MET A 33 -7.51 4.29 7.92
N MET A 34 -7.38 2.98 8.19
CA MET A 34 -8.55 2.15 8.50
C MET A 34 -9.29 2.65 9.75
N ILE A 35 -8.55 2.94 10.82
CA ILE A 35 -9.09 3.46 12.07
C ILE A 35 -9.74 4.84 11.85
N PHE A 36 -9.09 5.72 11.08
CA PHE A 36 -9.61 7.05 10.78
C PHE A 36 -10.99 7.00 10.11
N ILE A 37 -11.14 6.17 9.08
CA ILE A 37 -12.40 6.03 8.34
C ILE A 37 -13.49 5.47 9.25
N VAL A 38 -13.16 4.49 10.10
CA VAL A 38 -14.09 3.90 11.07
C VAL A 38 -14.54 4.94 12.11
N VAL A 39 -13.61 5.68 12.71
CA VAL A 39 -13.93 6.72 13.71
C VAL A 39 -14.78 7.83 13.11
N MET A 40 -14.46 8.31 11.91
CA MET A 40 -15.27 9.31 11.22
C MET A 40 -16.68 8.79 10.91
N GLY A 41 -16.80 7.53 10.49
CA GLY A 41 -18.09 6.88 10.28
C GLY A 41 -18.94 6.81 11.55
N ILE A 42 -18.34 6.46 12.69
CA ILE A 42 -19.02 6.41 13.99
C ILE A 42 -19.47 7.81 14.41
N ILE A 43 -18.60 8.81 14.32
CA ILE A 43 -18.95 10.20 14.66
C ILE A 43 -20.10 10.67 13.76
N SER A 44 -20.03 10.41 12.45
CA SER A 44 -21.10 10.80 11.52
C SER A 44 -22.42 10.10 11.84
N PHE A 45 -22.40 8.82 12.23
CA PHE A 45 -23.59 8.08 12.63
C PHE A 45 -24.22 8.65 13.92
N LEU A 46 -23.39 8.98 14.92
CA LEU A 46 -23.87 9.54 16.19
C LEU A 46 -24.41 10.97 16.06
N ASN A 47 -23.95 11.72 15.05
CA ASN A 47 -24.41 13.09 14.77
C ASN A 47 -25.54 13.14 13.73
N ILE A 48 -26.06 11.99 13.27
CA ILE A 48 -27.27 11.95 12.46
C ILE A 48 -28.45 12.27 13.39
N GLN A 49 -29.02 13.47 13.26
CA GLN A 49 -30.23 13.90 13.97
C GLN A 49 -31.42 13.88 13.01
#